data_AF-A0A3B1ADF2-F1
#
_entry.id   AF-A0A3B1ADF2-F1
#
_cell.length_a   1.000
_cell.length_b   1.000
_cell.length_c   1.000
_cell.angle_alpha   90.00
_cell.angle_beta   90.00
_cell.angle_gamma   90.00
#
_symmetry.space_group_name_H-M   'P 1'
#
loop_
_entity.id
_entity.type
_entity.pdbx_description
1 polymer ?
#
loop_
_entity_poly.entity_id
_entity_poly.type
_entity_poly.pdbx_seq_one_letter_code
_entity_poly.pdbx_strand_id
1 'polypeptide(L)'
;MITRILIILILLIPFSTATADELHLIVSGKAIHYGSGNYNENNKGFGFEYDFKERNNWIPLITAVSFLDSNSQTSNYLGAGSKRRFRFSNDPKGFHFDAGILAFVMTRQDYKNNDPFVAALPFVSFGYDWLAINITYVPKIQPKMVAFTYFQASIRLFEF
;
A
#
# COMPACT_ATOMS: atom_id res chain seq x y z
N MET A 1 -38.04 -1.41 3.25
CA MET A 1 -37.22 -2.18 4.21
C MET A 1 -36.11 -2.85 3.40
N ILE A 2 -34.92 -2.25 3.32
CA ILE A 2 -33.81 -2.77 2.49
C ILE A 2 -32.81 -3.42 3.43
N THR A 3 -32.77 -4.75 3.41
CA THR A 3 -31.85 -5.58 4.18
C THR A 3 -30.43 -5.40 3.64
N ARG A 4 -29.53 -4.82 4.44
CA ARG A 4 -28.10 -4.75 4.12
C ARG A 4 -27.43 -6.02 4.61
N ILE A 5 -26.98 -6.86 3.67
CA ILE A 5 -26.18 -8.06 3.95
C ILE A 5 -24.76 -7.60 4.29
N LEU A 6 -24.32 -7.88 5.51
CA LEU A 6 -22.94 -7.72 5.96
C LEU A 6 -22.22 -9.07 5.73
N ILE A 7 -21.27 -9.11 4.80
CA ILE A 7 -20.42 -10.28 4.60
C ILE A 7 -19.17 -10.09 5.48
N ILE A 8 -19.08 -10.87 6.56
CA ILE A 8 -17.88 -10.98 7.38
C ILE A 8 -17.09 -12.19 6.87
N LEU A 9 -15.95 -11.94 6.23
CA LEU A 9 -15.02 -12.99 5.80
C LEU A 9 -14.06 -13.30 6.96
N ILE A 10 -14.32 -14.39 7.69
CA ILE A 10 -13.42 -14.90 8.73
C ILE A 10 -12.53 -15.97 8.10
N LEU A 11 -11.26 -15.65 7.88
CA LEU A 11 -10.25 -16.62 7.44
C LEU A 11 -9.55 -17.22 8.68
N LEU A 12 -9.87 -18.50 8.95
CA LEU A 12 -9.16 -19.36 9.90
C LEU A 12 -7.83 -19.80 9.29
N ILE A 13 -6.70 -19.34 9.84
CA ILE A 13 -5.35 -19.78 9.44
C ILE A 13 -4.49 -19.98 10.70
N PRO A 14 -3.75 -21.11 10.82
CA PRO A 14 -3.01 -21.50 12.03
C PRO A 14 -1.85 -20.54 12.36
N PHE A 15 -1.52 -20.52 13.65
CA PHE A 15 -0.52 -19.66 14.29
C PHE A 15 0.89 -20.28 14.23
N SER A 16 1.90 -19.54 13.76
CA SER A 16 3.31 -19.80 14.14
C SER A 16 4.23 -18.59 13.95
N THR A 17 5.17 -18.47 14.89
CA THR A 17 6.34 -17.55 15.03
C THR A 17 6.04 -16.06 15.09
N ALA A 18 6.32 -15.45 16.25
CA ALA A 18 5.85 -14.12 16.59
C ALA A 18 6.70 -12.99 16.02
N THR A 19 6.19 -12.32 14.99
CA THR A 19 6.38 -10.86 14.87
C THR A 19 5.20 -10.17 15.57
N ALA A 20 5.46 -9.01 16.14
CA ALA A 20 4.45 -8.12 16.68
C ALA A 20 3.55 -7.59 15.56
N ASP A 21 2.36 -7.10 15.94
CA ASP A 21 1.59 -6.25 15.05
C ASP A 21 2.27 -4.87 15.00
N GLU A 22 2.28 -4.21 13.84
CA GLU A 22 2.91 -2.90 13.67
C GLU A 22 1.92 -1.88 13.09
N LEU A 23 1.88 -0.68 13.66
CA LEU A 23 1.18 0.47 13.05
C LEU A 23 2.20 1.40 12.41
N HIS A 24 1.97 1.75 11.15
CA HIS A 24 2.82 2.62 10.35
C HIS A 24 2.08 3.87 9.91
N LEU A 25 2.77 5.00 9.92
CA LEU A 25 2.40 6.20 9.17
C LEU A 25 2.90 6.05 7.73
N ILE A 26 2.00 6.21 6.77
CA ILE A 26 2.34 6.27 5.35
C ILE A 26 2.45 7.74 4.94
N VAL A 27 3.58 8.11 4.35
CA VAL A 27 3.79 9.43 3.73
C VAL A 27 3.90 9.24 2.23
N SER A 28 2.94 9.81 1.51
CA SER A 28 2.90 9.74 0.04
C SER A 28 3.90 10.74 -0.56
N GLY A 29 4.74 10.26 -1.47
CA GLY A 29 5.94 10.99 -1.88
C GLY A 29 5.96 11.36 -3.36
N LYS A 30 6.15 10.38 -4.23
CA LYS A 30 6.52 10.66 -5.62
C LYS A 30 5.93 9.67 -6.63
N ALA A 31 5.52 10.15 -7.79
CA ALA A 31 5.26 9.32 -8.98
C ALA A 31 6.23 9.68 -10.11
N ILE A 32 6.88 8.67 -10.69
CA ILE A 32 7.74 8.80 -11.86
C ILE A 32 7.02 8.19 -13.06
N HIS A 33 6.63 9.02 -14.03
CA HIS A 33 5.89 8.61 -15.22
C HIS A 33 6.83 8.20 -16.35
N TYR A 34 6.54 7.10 -17.04
CA TYR A 34 7.37 6.55 -18.12
C TYR A 34 6.96 7.05 -19.52
N GLY A 35 6.56 8.32 -19.64
CA GLY A 35 6.08 8.89 -20.90
C GLY A 35 6.12 10.43 -20.91
N SER A 36 5.76 11.01 -22.04
CA SER A 36 5.72 12.47 -22.22
C SER A 36 4.47 13.08 -21.58
N GLY A 37 4.64 14.09 -20.72
CA GLY A 37 3.54 14.87 -20.15
C GLY A 37 3.98 15.69 -18.93
N ASN A 38 3.25 16.77 -18.62
CA ASN A 38 3.45 17.57 -17.40
C ASN A 38 2.54 17.01 -16.29
N TYR A 39 2.98 15.94 -15.63
CA TYR A 39 2.26 15.35 -14.51
C TYR A 39 2.78 15.90 -13.18
N ASN A 40 1.90 16.06 -12.18
CA ASN A 40 2.36 16.28 -10.81
C ASN A 40 3.09 15.02 -10.32
N GLU A 41 4.41 15.11 -10.20
CA GLU A 41 5.24 14.05 -9.63
C GLU A 41 5.17 14.03 -8.10
N ASN A 42 4.67 15.07 -7.45
CA ASN A 42 4.66 15.19 -5.99
C ASN A 42 3.27 14.88 -5.43
N ASN A 43 3.09 13.62 -5.03
CA ASN A 43 1.82 13.11 -4.56
C ASN A 43 1.69 13.27 -3.04
N LYS A 44 1.62 14.52 -2.58
CA LYS A 44 1.53 14.84 -1.14
C LYS A 44 0.30 14.18 -0.52
N GLY A 45 0.50 13.46 0.56
CA GLY A 45 -0.57 12.76 1.24
C GLY A 45 -0.07 11.95 2.42
N PHE A 46 -1.00 11.45 3.20
CA PHE A 46 -0.68 10.61 4.34
C PHE A 46 -1.78 9.56 4.58
N GLY A 47 -1.43 8.57 5.38
CA GLY A 47 -2.35 7.53 5.78
C GLY A 47 -1.72 6.59 6.78
N PHE A 48 -2.34 5.44 6.97
CA PHE A 48 -1.86 4.42 7.89
C PHE A 48 -1.82 3.06 7.22
N GLU A 49 -0.86 2.24 7.65
CA GLU A 49 -0.80 0.81 7.36
C GLU A 49 -0.72 0.09 8.70
N TYR A 50 -1.52 -0.96 8.84
CA TYR A 50 -1.44 -1.88 9.97
C TYR A 50 -0.97 -3.23 9.43
N ASP A 51 0.23 -3.60 9.84
CA ASP A 51 0.80 -4.91 9.59
C ASP A 51 0.36 -5.84 10.72
N PHE A 52 -0.37 -6.89 10.34
CA PHE A 52 -0.67 -7.95 11.28
C PHE A 52 0.55 -8.83 11.48
N LYS A 53 0.60 -9.48 12.65
CA LYS A 53 1.53 -10.55 12.97
C LYS A 53 1.76 -11.50 11.80
N GLU A 54 3.03 -11.80 11.53
CA GLU A 54 3.48 -12.70 10.48
C GLU A 54 2.91 -14.11 10.71
N ARG A 55 2.36 -14.70 9.65
CA ARG A 55 1.80 -16.05 9.60
C ARG A 55 2.30 -16.76 8.36
N ASN A 56 2.92 -17.93 8.51
CA ASN A 56 3.46 -18.73 7.41
C ASN A 56 4.38 -17.93 6.46
N ASN A 57 5.24 -17.07 7.01
CA ASN A 57 6.14 -16.16 6.28
C ASN A 57 5.45 -15.02 5.51
N TRP A 58 4.18 -14.74 5.80
CA TRP A 58 3.43 -13.63 5.21
C TRP A 58 2.94 -12.70 6.31
N ILE A 59 3.07 -11.40 6.07
CA ILE A 59 2.56 -10.31 6.90
C ILE A 59 1.27 -9.84 6.21
N PRO A 60 0.07 -10.21 6.71
CA PRO A 60 -1.16 -9.61 6.26
C PRO A 60 -1.16 -8.13 6.63
N LEU A 61 -1.79 -7.28 5.82
CA LEU A 61 -1.85 -5.85 6.10
C LEU A 61 -3.17 -5.23 5.63
N ILE A 62 -3.55 -4.14 6.29
CA ILE A 62 -4.58 -3.21 5.82
C ILE A 62 -4.01 -1.80 5.77
N THR A 63 -4.46 -0.98 4.83
CA THR A 63 -3.97 0.40 4.67
C THR A 63 -5.06 1.33 4.18
N ALA A 64 -5.02 2.58 4.64
CA ALA A 64 -5.89 3.65 4.17
C ALA A 64 -5.06 4.92 3.98
N VAL A 65 -5.12 5.52 2.79
CA VAL A 65 -4.29 6.69 2.43
C VAL A 65 -5.08 7.70 1.63
N SER A 66 -4.85 8.98 1.92
CA SER A 66 -5.32 10.12 1.12
C SER A 66 -4.13 10.90 0.57
N PHE A 67 -4.14 11.22 -0.73
CA PHE A 67 -3.04 11.92 -1.38
C PHE A 67 -3.51 12.74 -2.59
N LEU A 68 -2.70 13.71 -3.01
CA LEU A 68 -2.91 14.49 -4.23
C LEU A 68 -2.40 13.72 -5.46
N ASP A 69 -3.25 13.57 -6.47
CA ASP A 69 -2.89 12.88 -7.71
C ASP A 69 -2.06 13.76 -8.68
N SER A 70 -1.86 13.25 -9.89
CA SER A 70 -1.14 13.92 -10.98
C SER A 70 -1.75 15.25 -11.42
N ASN A 71 -3.01 15.54 -11.07
CA ASN A 71 -3.75 16.76 -11.38
C ASN A 71 -4.00 17.62 -10.13
N SER A 72 -3.31 17.33 -9.01
CA SER A 72 -3.52 17.98 -7.71
C SER A 72 -4.93 17.78 -7.12
N GLN A 73 -5.60 16.69 -7.48
CA GLN A 73 -6.91 16.33 -6.96
C GLN A 73 -6.78 15.26 -5.86
N THR A 74 -7.62 15.34 -4.84
CA THR A 74 -7.60 14.37 -3.73
C THR A 74 -8.03 13.00 -4.23
N SER A 75 -7.19 12.01 -3.95
CA SER A 75 -7.41 10.60 -4.19
C SER A 75 -7.31 9.84 -2.87
N ASN A 76 -8.18 8.85 -2.70
CA ASN A 76 -8.22 8.05 -1.48
C ASN A 76 -8.20 6.58 -1.84
N TYR A 77 -7.47 5.76 -1.09
CA TYR A 77 -7.61 4.31 -1.17
C TYR A 77 -7.72 3.67 0.20
N LEU A 78 -8.48 2.56 0.24
CA LEU A 78 -8.52 1.61 1.33
C LEU A 78 -8.17 0.24 0.74
N GLY A 79 -7.17 -0.42 1.32
CA GLY A 79 -6.64 -1.67 0.80
C GLY A 79 -6.35 -2.70 1.87
N ALA A 80 -6.26 -3.95 1.41
CA ALA A 80 -5.83 -5.10 2.18
C ALA A 80 -4.92 -5.98 1.31
N GLY A 81 -3.94 -6.61 1.92
CA GLY A 81 -2.92 -7.35 1.20
C GLY A 81 -2.09 -8.26 2.07
N SER A 82 -1.00 -8.76 1.50
CA SER A 82 0.05 -9.42 2.26
C SER A 82 1.41 -9.21 1.62
N LYS A 83 2.45 -9.20 2.44
CA LYS A 83 3.85 -9.11 2.01
C LYS A 83 4.69 -10.18 2.68
N ARG A 84 5.74 -10.63 2.00
CA ARG A 84 6.77 -11.50 2.56
C ARG A 84 8.02 -10.68 2.81
N ARG A 85 8.58 -10.78 4.02
CA ARG A 85 9.79 -10.07 4.46
C ARG A 85 11.02 -10.96 4.32
N PHE A 86 12.04 -10.44 3.65
CA PHE A 86 13.35 -11.05 3.46
C PHE A 86 14.37 -10.19 4.21
N ARG A 87 14.92 -10.71 5.31
CA ARG A 87 15.92 -10.00 6.12
C ARG A 87 17.32 -10.29 5.59
N PHE A 88 18.17 -9.26 5.50
CA PHE A 88 19.56 -9.42 5.07
C PHE A 88 20.48 -9.85 6.20
N SER A 89 20.03 -9.76 7.46
CA SER A 89 20.74 -10.22 8.64
C SER A 89 19.77 -10.86 9.65
N ASN A 90 20.32 -11.48 10.69
CA ASN A 90 19.54 -12.00 11.82
C ASN A 90 19.11 -10.91 12.80
N ASP A 91 19.51 -9.64 12.58
CA ASP A 91 19.06 -8.51 13.39
C ASP A 91 17.61 -8.17 13.00
N PRO A 92 16.65 -8.23 13.94
CA PRO A 92 15.26 -7.84 13.68
C PRO A 92 15.11 -6.39 13.18
N LYS A 93 16.06 -5.50 13.53
CA LYS A 93 16.10 -4.10 13.10
C LYS A 93 16.97 -3.87 11.86
N GLY A 94 17.59 -4.92 11.34
CA GLY A 94 18.46 -4.86 10.17
C GLY A 94 17.70 -4.51 8.88
N PHE A 95 18.46 -4.38 7.80
CA PHE A 95 17.87 -4.18 6.49
C PHE A 95 16.95 -5.35 6.12
N HIS A 96 15.82 -5.01 5.51
CA HIS A 96 14.91 -5.98 4.94
C HIS A 96 14.35 -5.51 3.60
N PHE A 97 13.94 -6.49 2.81
CA PHE A 97 13.20 -6.31 1.58
C PHE A 97 11.86 -7.01 1.72
N ASP A 98 10.76 -6.33 1.41
CA ASP A 98 9.43 -6.91 1.41
C ASP A 98 8.91 -6.97 -0.03
N ALA A 99 8.22 -8.05 -0.38
CA ALA A 99 7.50 -8.17 -1.65
C ALA A 99 6.08 -8.63 -1.38
N GLY A 100 5.10 -7.95 -1.98
CA GLY A 100 3.69 -8.19 -1.66
C GLY A 100 2.73 -7.79 -2.76
N ILE A 101 1.46 -8.01 -2.46
CA ILE A 101 0.33 -7.58 -3.28
C ILE A 101 -0.66 -6.85 -2.39
N LEU A 102 -1.19 -5.74 -2.90
CA LEU A 102 -2.24 -4.95 -2.25
C LEU A 102 -3.45 -4.86 -3.16
N ALA A 103 -4.59 -5.36 -2.71
CA ALA A 103 -5.88 -5.09 -3.34
C ALA A 103 -6.54 -3.89 -2.65
N PHE A 104 -7.12 -2.98 -3.41
CA PHE A 104 -7.68 -1.74 -2.86
C PHE A 104 -8.91 -1.28 -3.63
N VAL A 105 -9.75 -0.54 -2.90
CA VAL A 105 -10.79 0.33 -3.46
C VAL A 105 -10.25 1.74 -3.45
N MET A 106 -10.34 2.44 -4.58
CA MET A 106 -9.82 3.79 -4.73
C MET A 106 -10.85 4.71 -5.41
N THR A 107 -10.87 5.97 -5.00
CA THR A 107 -11.59 7.06 -5.68
C THR A 107 -10.57 8.03 -6.23
N ARG A 108 -10.71 8.39 -7.51
CA ARG A 108 -9.86 9.37 -8.20
C ARG A 108 -10.73 10.22 -9.10
N GLN A 109 -10.60 11.54 -9.00
CA GLN A 109 -11.44 12.46 -9.76
C GLN A 109 -11.20 12.34 -11.28
N ASP A 110 -9.97 12.01 -11.69
CA ASP A 110 -9.55 11.84 -13.08
C ASP A 110 -9.81 10.45 -13.67
N TYR A 111 -10.33 9.51 -12.86
CA TYR A 111 -10.60 8.13 -13.28
C TYR A 111 -12.01 7.71 -12.90
N LYS A 112 -12.78 7.24 -13.89
CA LYS A 112 -14.21 6.88 -13.72
C LYS A 112 -15.05 7.97 -13.04
N ASN A 113 -14.76 9.25 -13.28
CA ASN A 113 -15.51 10.38 -12.70
C ASN A 113 -15.64 10.33 -11.18
N ASN A 114 -14.58 9.90 -10.47
CA ASN A 114 -14.56 9.71 -9.02
C ASN A 114 -15.38 8.52 -8.49
N ASP A 115 -15.93 7.67 -9.36
CA ASP A 115 -16.56 6.42 -8.92
C ASP A 115 -15.51 5.48 -8.32
N PRO A 116 -15.81 4.84 -7.17
CA PRO A 116 -14.92 3.85 -6.58
C PRO A 116 -14.58 2.72 -7.56
N PHE A 117 -13.31 2.36 -7.64
CA PHE A 117 -12.86 1.23 -8.43
C PHE A 117 -11.97 0.30 -7.61
N VAL A 118 -12.00 -0.97 -7.97
CA VAL A 118 -11.13 -2.00 -7.40
C VAL A 118 -9.91 -2.21 -8.29
N ALA A 119 -8.76 -2.41 -7.68
CA ALA A 119 -7.54 -2.86 -8.34
C ALA A 119 -6.69 -3.67 -7.37
N ALA A 120 -5.72 -4.40 -7.92
CA ALA A 120 -4.66 -5.03 -7.14
C ALA A 120 -3.32 -4.76 -7.80
N LEU A 121 -2.33 -4.37 -7.01
CA LEU A 121 -1.00 -4.04 -7.50
C LEU A 121 0.09 -4.77 -6.71
N PRO A 122 1.13 -5.27 -7.40
CA PRO A 122 2.33 -5.72 -6.71
C PRO A 122 3.10 -4.50 -6.19
N PHE A 123 3.70 -4.66 -5.02
CA PHE A 123 4.62 -3.67 -4.47
C PHE A 123 5.83 -4.36 -3.87
N VAL A 124 6.90 -3.59 -3.79
CA VAL A 124 8.09 -3.96 -3.03
C VAL A 124 8.40 -2.89 -2.01
N SER A 125 9.09 -3.25 -0.93
CA SER A 125 9.52 -2.31 0.09
C SER A 125 10.97 -2.59 0.48
N PHE A 126 11.72 -1.54 0.73
CA PHE A 126 13.06 -1.64 1.30
C PHE A 126 13.06 -0.89 2.63
N GLY A 127 13.37 -1.58 3.72
CA GLY A 127 13.31 -1.00 5.06
C GLY A 127 14.53 -1.27 5.91
N TYR A 128 14.65 -0.45 6.96
CA TYR A 128 15.65 -0.52 8.00
C TYR A 128 15.03 -0.01 9.31
N ASP A 129 15.05 -0.84 10.34
CA ASP A 129 14.43 -0.58 11.64
C ASP A 129 12.98 -0.07 11.54
N TRP A 130 12.77 1.23 11.70
CA TRP A 130 11.44 1.88 11.75
C TRP A 130 11.03 2.53 10.42
N LEU A 131 11.92 2.60 9.42
CA LEU A 131 11.68 3.30 8.16
C LEU A 131 11.70 2.31 6.99
N ALA A 132 10.74 2.43 6.09
CA ALA A 132 10.75 1.73 4.82
C ALA A 132 10.30 2.60 3.65
N ILE A 133 10.75 2.26 2.45
CA ILE A 133 10.35 2.89 1.19
C ILE A 133 9.57 1.87 0.38
N ASN A 134 8.28 2.15 0.19
CA ASN A 134 7.36 1.36 -0.61
C ASN A 134 7.38 1.83 -2.06
N ILE A 135 7.49 0.88 -2.98
CA ILE A 135 7.59 1.11 -4.42
C ILE A 135 6.52 0.25 -5.10
N THR A 136 5.60 0.90 -5.81
CA THR A 136 4.51 0.24 -6.54
C THR A 136 4.61 0.58 -8.01
N TYR A 137 4.58 -0.44 -8.88
CA TYR A 137 4.48 -0.24 -10.32
C TYR A 137 3.01 -0.20 -10.74
N VAL A 138 2.59 0.89 -11.37
CA VAL A 138 1.24 1.05 -11.90
C VAL A 138 1.27 0.89 -13.42
N PRO A 139 0.72 -0.22 -13.97
CA PRO A 139 0.71 -0.44 -15.40
C PRO A 139 -0.28 0.48 -16.11
N LYS A 140 -0.05 0.68 -17.40
CA LYS A 140 -1.01 1.35 -18.28
C LYS A 140 -2.27 0.47 -18.43
N ILE A 141 -3.37 0.89 -17.79
CA ILE A 141 -4.66 0.17 -17.84
C ILE A 141 -5.70 0.84 -18.77
N GLN A 142 -5.45 2.04 -19.28
CA GLN A 142 -6.30 2.71 -20.28
C GLN A 142 -5.46 3.44 -21.33
N PRO A 143 -5.99 3.69 -22.54
CA PRO A 143 -5.25 4.36 -23.62
C PRO A 143 -4.66 5.72 -23.21
N LYS A 144 -5.38 6.48 -22.38
CA LYS A 144 -4.99 7.82 -21.89
C LYS A 144 -4.06 7.81 -20.67
N MET A 145 -3.83 6.66 -20.04
CA MET A 145 -2.92 6.55 -18.91
C MET A 145 -1.48 6.28 -19.34
N VAL A 146 -0.54 6.79 -18.56
CA VAL A 146 0.89 6.52 -18.67
C VAL A 146 1.27 5.62 -17.49
N ALA A 147 2.06 4.58 -17.73
CA ALA A 147 2.57 3.75 -16.66
C ALA A 147 3.52 4.59 -15.78
N PHE A 148 3.50 4.36 -14.47
CA PHE A 148 4.35 5.09 -13.54
C PHE A 148 4.75 4.21 -12.37
N THR A 149 5.84 4.60 -11.71
CA THR A 149 6.24 4.02 -10.43
C THR A 149 5.96 5.00 -9.32
N TYR A 150 5.30 4.50 -8.28
CA TYR A 150 4.84 5.27 -7.14
C TYR A 150 5.67 4.94 -5.90
N PHE A 151 6.08 5.98 -5.18
CA PHE A 151 6.94 5.91 -4.01
C PHE A 151 6.22 6.48 -2.80
N GLN A 152 6.22 5.71 -1.72
CA GLN A 152 5.72 6.13 -0.41
C GLN A 152 6.76 5.77 0.65
N ALA A 153 6.83 6.54 1.74
CA ALA A 153 7.57 6.15 2.93
C ALA A 153 6.61 5.55 3.95
N SER A 154 7.05 4.49 4.63
CA SER A 154 6.37 3.87 5.76
C SER A 154 7.22 4.08 7.01
N ILE A 155 6.61 4.61 8.06
CA ILE A 155 7.28 4.96 9.33
C ILE A 155 6.55 4.21 10.44
N ARG A 156 7.21 3.23 11.06
CA ARG A 156 6.64 2.49 12.20
C ARG A 156 6.45 3.44 13.37
N LEU A 157 5.20 3.56 13.82
CA LEU A 157 4.80 4.35 14.99
C LEU A 157 4.77 3.49 16.26
N PHE A 158 4.22 2.29 16.15
CA PHE A 158 4.04 1.37 17.27
C PHE A 158 4.29 -0.08 16.85
N GLU A 159 4.74 -0.87 17.82
CA GLU A 159 4.92 -2.32 17.77
C GLU A 159 4.24 -2.90 19.02
N PHE A 160 3.36 -3.88 18.86
CA PHE A 160 2.48 -4.42 19.92
C PHE A 160 2.83 -5.86 20.34
#